data_AF-A0A7W7Z4N5-F1
#
_entry.id   AF-A0A7W7Z4N5-F1
#
_cell.length_a   1.000
_cell.length_b   1.000
_cell.length_c   1.000
_cell.angle_alpha   90.00
_cell.angle_beta   90.00
_cell.angle_gamma   90.00
#
_symmetry.space_group_name_H-M   'P 1'
#
loop_
_entity.id
_entity.type
_entity.pdbx_description
1 polymer ?
#
loop_
_entity_poly.entity_id
_entity_poly.type
_entity_poly.pdbx_seq_one_letter_code
_entity_poly.pdbx_strand_id
1 'polypeptide(L)'
;MKMHKPGGAMWTFGLGVRRLVAVGAALAVLVGSAMAAGPEPSAVGLWQRSEDGKPVVWLLMLDRGNGMYEGVVAKTFAKPGAPANAICDECEDDRKDAPILGISLIRDMKRKGLEYLGGNILDPRNGDIWKAQLKVSPDGQALTLRGYLMTPMLGKDETWQRLPDTAVSQLDPAIVAKFLPAQAAQATPAATTAAAAGAPKAPAPAKPKAAPAPAPAAK
;
A
#
# COMPACT_ATOMS: atom_id res chain seq x y z
N MET A 1 -13.97 -75.00 -70.68
CA MET A 1 -14.45 -73.67 -70.23
C MET A 1 -13.31 -72.96 -69.51
N LYS A 2 -13.14 -71.66 -69.79
CA LYS A 2 -12.18 -70.67 -69.21
C LYS A 2 -10.70 -70.93 -69.55
N MET A 3 -10.10 -70.17 -70.48
CA MET A 3 -9.72 -68.73 -70.52
C MET A 3 -8.19 -68.67 -70.40
N HIS A 4 -7.46 -68.56 -71.53
CA HIS A 4 -6.88 -67.32 -72.09
C HIS A 4 -5.73 -66.67 -71.26
N LYS A 5 -4.49 -67.02 -71.64
CA LYS A 5 -3.39 -66.15 -72.14
C LYS A 5 -2.81 -65.06 -71.17
N PRO A 6 -1.70 -64.35 -71.54
CA PRO A 6 -0.30 -64.75 -71.38
C PRO A 6 0.58 -63.73 -70.62
N GLY A 7 1.84 -64.11 -70.38
CA GLY A 7 3.00 -63.32 -70.79
C GLY A 7 3.46 -62.16 -69.89
N GLY A 8 4.78 -62.01 -69.79
CA GLY A 8 5.41 -60.73 -69.48
C GLY A 8 6.38 -60.78 -68.31
N ALA A 9 7.65 -61.03 -68.64
CA ALA A 9 8.82 -60.72 -67.82
C ALA A 9 8.80 -59.26 -67.32
N MET A 10 9.48 -58.98 -66.20
CA MET A 10 10.78 -58.29 -66.23
C MET A 10 11.29 -58.10 -64.80
N TRP A 11 12.55 -58.48 -64.61
CA TRP A 11 13.33 -58.18 -63.42
C TRP A 11 13.81 -56.73 -63.47
N THR A 12 13.74 -56.02 -62.34
CA THR A 12 14.69 -54.94 -62.04
C THR A 12 15.06 -54.95 -60.56
N PHE A 13 16.37 -54.81 -60.35
CA PHE A 13 17.07 -54.75 -59.08
C PHE A 13 16.76 -53.47 -58.29
N GLY A 14 16.82 -53.55 -56.97
CA GLY A 14 16.86 -52.37 -56.11
C GLY A 14 17.05 -52.70 -54.63
N LEU A 15 18.31 -52.83 -54.20
CA LEU A 15 18.69 -52.73 -52.79
C LEU A 15 18.23 -51.37 -52.24
N GLY A 16 17.51 -51.36 -51.11
CA GLY A 16 17.12 -50.09 -50.48
C GLY A 16 16.42 -50.28 -49.14
N VAL A 17 17.20 -50.49 -48.09
CA VAL A 17 16.78 -50.38 -46.69
C VAL A 17 15.98 -49.09 -46.49
N ARG A 18 14.80 -49.19 -45.89
CA ARG A 18 14.25 -48.17 -45.00
C ARG A 18 13.29 -48.82 -44.02
N ARG A 19 13.87 -49.35 -42.94
CA ARG A 19 13.16 -49.51 -41.67
C ARG A 19 12.60 -48.13 -41.34
N LEU A 20 11.28 -47.96 -41.41
CA LEU A 20 10.59 -46.85 -40.77
C LEU A 20 10.71 -47.07 -39.26
N VAL A 21 11.84 -46.67 -38.68
CA VAL A 21 11.91 -46.39 -37.25
C VAL A 21 11.17 -45.07 -37.08
N ALA A 22 9.91 -45.16 -36.64
CA ALA A 22 9.15 -44.02 -36.19
C ALA A 22 9.90 -43.38 -35.01
N VAL A 23 10.61 -42.28 -35.28
CA VAL A 23 11.16 -41.41 -34.23
C VAL A 23 9.96 -40.68 -33.63
N GLY A 24 9.46 -41.19 -32.51
CA GLY A 24 8.49 -40.49 -31.69
C GLY A 24 9.15 -39.26 -31.07
N ALA A 25 8.85 -38.07 -31.59
CA ALA A 25 9.24 -36.81 -30.97
C ALA A 25 8.35 -36.59 -29.72
N ALA A 26 8.84 -36.99 -28.56
CA ALA A 26 8.24 -36.62 -27.28
C ALA A 26 8.58 -35.15 -27.00
N LEU A 27 7.64 -34.25 -27.30
CA LEU A 27 7.72 -32.84 -26.97
C LEU A 27 7.42 -32.67 -25.46
N ALA A 28 8.47 -32.64 -24.62
CA ALA A 28 8.33 -32.31 -23.22
C ALA A 28 8.00 -30.81 -23.07
N VAL A 29 6.74 -30.48 -22.84
CA VAL A 29 6.31 -29.13 -22.50
C VAL A 29 6.77 -28.83 -21.08
N LEU A 30 7.93 -28.20 -20.95
CA LEU A 30 8.37 -27.56 -19.70
C LEU A 30 7.47 -26.34 -19.45
N VAL A 31 6.37 -26.54 -18.73
CA VAL A 31 5.60 -25.44 -18.15
C VAL A 31 6.46 -24.84 -17.03
N GLY A 32 7.31 -23.89 -17.38
CA GLY A 32 8.03 -23.08 -16.40
C GLY A 32 7.03 -22.21 -15.64
N SER A 33 6.74 -22.57 -14.39
CA SER A 33 6.04 -21.69 -13.47
C SER A 33 6.90 -20.45 -13.26
N ALA A 34 6.57 -19.36 -13.94
CA ALA A 34 7.11 -18.06 -13.58
C ALA A 34 6.57 -17.73 -12.18
N MET A 35 7.39 -17.92 -11.15
CA MET A 35 7.09 -17.36 -9.84
C MET A 35 6.98 -15.84 -10.04
N ALA A 36 5.75 -15.34 -10.00
CA ALA A 36 5.51 -13.90 -9.93
C ALA A 36 6.19 -13.42 -8.65
N ALA A 37 7.32 -12.73 -8.79
CA ALA A 37 7.89 -11.97 -7.70
C ALA A 37 6.79 -10.99 -7.26
N GLY A 38 6.35 -11.11 -6.01
CA GLY A 38 5.40 -10.16 -5.43
C GLY A 38 5.93 -8.73 -5.54
N PRO A 39 5.05 -7.72 -5.42
CA PRO A 39 5.49 -6.33 -5.48
C PRO A 39 6.59 -6.09 -4.44
N GLU A 40 7.70 -5.52 -4.90
CA GLU A 40 8.84 -5.21 -4.03
C GLU A 40 8.40 -4.24 -2.92
N PRO A 41 8.72 -4.51 -1.64
CA PRO A 41 8.33 -3.67 -0.52
C PRO A 41 8.66 -2.18 -0.74
N SER A 42 7.69 -1.32 -0.47
CA SER A 42 7.85 0.13 -0.54
C SER A 42 8.19 0.71 0.83
N ALA A 43 8.87 1.86 0.86
CA ALA A 43 9.07 2.62 2.09
C ALA A 43 7.78 3.28 2.59
N VAL A 44 6.74 3.40 1.75
CA VAL A 44 5.44 4.00 2.15
C VAL A 44 4.87 3.29 3.37
N GLY A 45 4.37 4.06 4.32
CA GLY A 45 3.78 3.57 5.57
C GLY A 45 4.39 4.19 6.81
N LEU A 46 3.96 3.69 7.98
CA LEU A 46 4.41 4.17 9.28
C LEU A 46 5.65 3.43 9.76
N TRP A 47 6.60 4.18 10.29
CA TRP A 47 7.87 3.70 10.82
C TRP A 47 8.09 4.25 12.22
N GLN A 48 8.53 3.40 13.14
CA GLN A 48 8.89 3.77 14.50
C GLN A 48 10.41 3.82 14.65
N ARG A 49 10.90 4.97 15.09
CA ARG A 49 12.23 5.10 15.68
C ARG A 49 12.11 4.92 17.19
N SER A 50 13.03 4.15 17.75
CA SER A 50 13.15 3.93 19.18
C SER A 50 14.53 4.29 19.68
N GLU A 51 14.61 4.73 20.93
CA GLU A 51 15.83 4.97 21.70
C GLU A 51 15.70 4.21 23.02
N ASP A 52 16.71 3.40 23.37
CA ASP A 52 16.69 2.54 24.57
C ASP A 52 15.41 1.70 24.73
N GLY A 53 14.90 1.17 23.60
CA GLY A 53 13.67 0.36 23.55
C GLY A 53 12.37 1.14 23.65
N LYS A 54 12.41 2.48 23.78
CA LYS A 54 11.22 3.34 23.87
C LYS A 54 10.97 4.07 22.56
N PRO A 55 9.72 4.19 22.09
CA PRO A 55 9.41 4.95 20.90
C PRO A 55 9.71 6.44 21.13
N VAL A 56 10.37 7.07 20.16
CA VAL A 56 10.69 8.52 20.22
C VAL A 56 9.96 9.31 19.14
N VAL A 57 9.77 8.72 17.96
CA VAL A 57 9.00 9.32 16.86
C VAL A 57 8.40 8.24 15.97
N TRP A 58 7.19 8.48 15.49
CA TRP A 58 6.64 7.77 14.34
C TRP A 58 6.69 8.67 13.12
N LEU A 59 7.28 8.14 12.05
CA LEU A 59 7.40 8.81 10.77
C LEU A 59 6.47 8.13 9.76
N LEU A 60 5.69 8.92 9.04
CA LEU A 60 4.89 8.47 7.91
C LEU A 60 5.66 8.77 6.61
N MET A 61 6.04 7.72 5.90
CA MET A 61 6.61 7.81 4.55
C MET A 61 5.49 7.84 3.52
N LEU A 62 5.58 8.80 2.59
CA LEU A 62 4.59 9.13 1.58
C LEU A 62 5.21 9.06 0.19
N ASP A 63 4.45 8.53 -0.77
CA ASP A 63 4.73 8.67 -2.19
C ASP A 63 4.18 10.03 -2.65
N ARG A 64 5.06 10.90 -3.17
CA ARG A 64 4.70 12.23 -3.68
C ARG A 64 4.49 12.23 -5.20
N GLY A 65 4.50 11.06 -5.83
CA GLY A 65 4.45 10.90 -7.27
C GLY A 65 5.82 11.09 -7.91
N ASN A 66 5.91 10.73 -9.19
CA ASN A 66 7.13 10.87 -10.01
C ASN A 66 8.38 10.19 -9.39
N GLY A 67 8.19 9.15 -8.58
CA GLY A 67 9.26 8.42 -7.88
C GLY A 67 9.91 9.19 -6.73
N MET A 68 9.29 10.29 -6.28
CA MET A 68 9.72 11.10 -5.15
C MET A 68 8.99 10.70 -3.87
N TYR A 69 9.72 10.60 -2.78
CA TYR A 69 9.21 10.19 -1.48
C TYR A 69 9.55 11.21 -0.40
N GLU A 70 8.67 11.30 0.59
CA GLU A 70 8.81 12.23 1.71
C GLU A 70 8.46 11.52 3.02
N GLY A 71 9.17 11.84 4.09
CA GLY A 71 8.88 11.38 5.44
C GLY A 71 8.39 12.53 6.31
N VAL A 72 7.18 12.41 6.86
CA VAL A 72 6.58 13.40 7.76
C VAL A 72 6.47 12.86 9.18
N VAL A 73 6.65 13.71 10.19
CA VAL A 73 6.46 13.32 11.59
C VAL A 73 4.97 13.10 11.85
N ALA A 74 4.58 11.86 12.13
CA ALA A 74 3.18 11.48 12.34
C ALA A 74 2.79 11.46 13.82
N LYS A 75 3.75 11.20 14.71
CA LYS A 75 3.57 11.20 16.16
C LYS A 75 4.90 11.43 16.86
N THR A 76 4.90 12.23 17.91
CA THR A 76 6.05 12.44 18.79
C THR A 76 5.76 11.87 20.17
N PHE A 77 6.81 11.40 20.85
CA PHE A 77 6.74 10.94 22.23
C PHE A 77 7.49 11.95 23.09
N ALA A 78 6.77 12.98 23.51
CA ALA A 78 7.33 14.06 24.31
C ALA A 78 7.96 13.52 25.60
N LYS A 79 9.18 14.00 25.92
CA LYS A 79 9.76 13.79 27.25
C LYS A 79 8.93 14.55 28.28
N PRO A 80 8.86 14.07 29.54
CA PRO A 80 8.19 14.83 30.60
C PRO A 80 8.71 16.28 30.66
N GLY A 81 7.79 17.24 30.61
CA GLY A 81 8.11 18.68 30.60
C GLY A 81 8.34 19.30 29.23
N ALA A 82 8.33 18.54 28.13
CA ALA A 82 8.38 19.11 26.79
C ALA A 82 7.02 19.69 26.36
N PRO A 83 7.01 20.80 25.58
CA PRO A 83 5.77 21.41 25.11
C PRO A 83 5.01 20.47 24.16
N ALA A 84 3.69 20.42 24.31
CA ALA A 84 2.83 19.57 23.47
C ALA A 84 2.83 19.99 21.98
N ASN A 85 3.04 21.28 21.72
CA ASN A 85 3.04 21.88 20.39
C ASN A 85 4.42 22.46 20.06
N ALA A 86 5.45 21.62 20.13
CA ALA A 86 6.79 22.02 19.73
C ALA A 86 6.78 22.50 18.26
N ILE A 87 7.52 23.57 18.00
CA ILE A 87 7.80 24.10 16.65
C ILE A 87 9.30 23.91 16.35
N CYS A 88 9.70 24.02 15.09
CA CYS A 88 11.11 24.08 14.71
C CYS A 88 11.60 25.54 14.69
N ASP A 89 11.98 26.07 15.85
CA ASP A 89 12.51 27.42 16.00
C ASP A 89 13.94 27.57 15.44
N GLU A 90 14.76 26.52 15.57
CA GLU A 90 16.13 26.44 15.06
C GLU A 90 16.23 26.16 13.55
N CYS A 91 15.13 25.78 12.89
CA CYS A 91 15.13 25.57 11.44
C CYS A 91 15.42 26.88 10.68
N GLU A 92 16.27 26.82 9.65
CA GLU A 92 16.61 27.98 8.81
C GLU A 92 15.92 28.00 7.43
N ASP A 93 15.19 26.93 7.08
CA ASP A 93 14.52 26.79 5.78
C ASP A 93 13.00 27.08 5.83
N ASP A 94 12.25 26.63 4.82
CA ASP A 94 10.79 26.79 4.74
C ASP A 94 10.01 26.10 5.88
N ARG A 95 10.70 25.31 6.72
CA ARG A 95 10.13 24.65 7.89
C ARG A 95 10.36 25.44 9.18
N LYS A 96 10.98 26.63 9.11
CA LYS A 96 11.11 27.54 10.25
C LYS A 96 9.74 27.86 10.85
N ASP A 97 9.67 27.75 12.18
CA ASP A 97 8.48 27.99 13.00
C ASP A 97 7.29 27.05 12.68
N ALA A 98 7.52 25.99 11.89
CA ALA A 98 6.52 24.98 11.60
C ALA A 98 6.35 24.03 12.81
N PRO A 99 5.13 23.54 13.09
CA PRO A 99 4.91 22.51 14.10
C PRO A 99 5.72 21.25 13.81
N ILE A 100 6.37 20.68 14.82
CA ILE A 100 7.13 19.43 14.68
C ILE A 100 6.20 18.29 14.26
N LEU A 101 4.97 18.25 14.78
CA LEU A 101 3.97 17.31 14.32
C LEU A 101 3.52 17.69 12.90
N GLY A 102 3.70 16.78 11.94
CA GLY A 102 3.41 16.99 10.52
C GLY A 102 4.52 17.68 9.73
N ILE A 103 5.65 18.00 10.35
CA ILE A 103 6.81 18.56 9.64
C ILE A 103 7.39 17.50 8.69
N SER A 104 7.84 17.95 7.52
CA SER A 104 8.60 17.14 6.59
C SER A 104 10.00 16.94 7.15
N LEU A 105 10.27 15.76 7.72
CA LEU A 105 11.59 15.44 8.28
C LEU A 105 12.55 14.96 7.19
N ILE A 106 12.05 14.15 6.26
CA ILE A 106 12.82 13.57 5.15
C ILE A 106 12.25 14.08 3.84
N ARG A 107 13.09 14.61 2.95
CA ARG A 107 12.66 15.14 1.65
C ARG A 107 13.51 14.60 0.51
N ASP A 108 12.98 14.78 -0.69
CA ASP A 108 13.65 14.58 -1.98
C ASP A 108 14.17 13.15 -2.25
N MET A 109 13.59 12.16 -1.59
CA MET A 109 14.01 10.77 -1.71
C MET A 109 13.57 10.17 -3.05
N LYS A 110 14.51 9.61 -3.81
CA LYS A 110 14.23 8.93 -5.08
C LYS A 110 14.36 7.42 -4.94
N ARG A 111 13.33 6.67 -5.28
CA ARG A 111 13.34 5.21 -5.16
C ARG A 111 14.15 4.54 -6.28
N LYS A 112 15.00 3.60 -5.89
CA LYS A 112 15.73 2.66 -6.73
C LYS A 112 15.68 1.27 -6.08
N GLY A 113 14.66 0.49 -6.42
CA GLY A 113 14.38 -0.77 -5.75
C GLY A 113 14.05 -0.55 -4.26
N LEU A 114 14.76 -1.27 -3.38
CA LEU A 114 14.67 -1.12 -1.93
C LEU A 114 15.42 0.10 -1.37
N GLU A 115 16.18 0.83 -2.19
CA GLU A 115 16.95 2.00 -1.76
C GLU A 115 16.26 3.30 -2.16
N TYR A 116 16.39 4.32 -1.34
CA TYR A 116 15.87 5.67 -1.56
C TYR A 116 17.02 6.64 -1.41
N LEU A 117 17.37 7.33 -2.49
CA LEU A 117 18.65 8.03 -2.62
C LEU A 117 18.45 9.51 -2.95
N GLY A 118 19.48 10.31 -2.67
CA GLY A 118 19.56 11.71 -3.08
C GLY A 118 18.71 12.68 -2.26
N GLY A 119 18.11 12.19 -1.17
CA GLY A 119 17.30 13.00 -0.27
C GLY A 119 18.12 13.65 0.85
N ASN A 120 17.39 14.26 1.77
CA ASN A 120 17.92 14.89 2.97
C ASN A 120 17.05 14.58 4.19
N ILE A 121 17.62 14.77 5.38
CA ILE A 121 16.91 14.70 6.66
C ILE A 121 17.21 15.96 7.47
N LEU A 122 16.16 16.54 8.04
CA LEU A 122 16.22 17.63 9.02
C LEU A 122 16.28 17.05 10.45
N ASP A 123 17.15 17.60 11.29
CA ASP A 123 17.04 17.46 12.74
C ASP A 123 16.33 18.70 13.32
N PRO A 124 15.05 18.58 13.75
CA PRO A 124 14.30 19.74 14.21
C PRO A 124 14.76 20.28 15.56
N ARG A 125 15.70 19.62 16.23
CA ARG A 125 16.22 20.06 17.54
C ARG A 125 17.28 21.15 17.42
N ASN A 126 17.93 21.23 16.26
CA ASN A 126 19.01 22.18 16.01
C ASN A 126 19.00 22.75 14.57
N GLY A 127 17.99 22.42 13.77
CA GLY A 127 17.82 22.96 12.42
C GLY A 127 18.72 22.33 11.35
N ASP A 128 19.62 21.42 11.72
CA ASP A 128 20.62 20.89 10.78
C ASP A 128 19.96 20.01 9.71
N ILE A 129 20.37 20.22 8.45
CA ILE A 129 19.94 19.42 7.31
C ILE A 129 21.12 18.61 6.77
N TRP A 130 20.98 17.29 6.78
CA TRP A 130 22.01 16.34 6.33
C TRP A 130 21.55 15.63 5.07
N LYS A 131 22.48 15.22 4.22
CA LYS A 131 22.16 14.29 3.13
C LYS A 131 21.73 12.95 3.73
N ALA A 132 20.78 12.30 3.09
CA ALA A 132 20.24 11.06 3.59
C ALA A 132 19.98 10.04 2.48
N GLN A 133 20.06 8.77 2.87
CA GLN A 133 19.58 7.64 2.07
C GLN A 133 18.81 6.68 2.96
N LEU A 134 17.81 6.02 2.40
CA LEU A 134 17.04 4.98 3.08
C LEU A 134 17.22 3.63 2.39
N LYS A 135 17.09 2.56 3.16
CA LYS A 135 17.05 1.20 2.65
C LYS A 135 15.97 0.41 3.38
N VAL A 136 15.03 -0.15 2.62
CA VAL A 136 14.00 -1.05 3.12
C VAL A 136 14.55 -2.47 3.12
N SER A 137 14.31 -3.23 4.18
CA SER A 137 14.67 -4.65 4.22
C SER A 137 13.83 -5.47 3.22
N PRO A 138 14.32 -6.63 2.74
CA PRO A 138 13.56 -7.45 1.80
C PRO A 138 12.21 -7.96 2.30
N ASP A 139 12.02 -8.08 3.61
CA ASP A 139 10.75 -8.42 4.25
C ASP A 139 9.84 -7.18 4.51
N GLY A 140 10.34 -6.00 4.16
CA GLY A 140 9.68 -4.73 4.37
C GLY A 140 9.60 -4.26 5.82
N GLN A 141 10.13 -5.00 6.81
CA GLN A 141 9.89 -4.73 8.23
C GLN A 141 10.85 -3.70 8.86
N ALA A 142 12.02 -3.47 8.25
CA ALA A 142 13.02 -2.53 8.72
C ALA A 142 13.32 -1.46 7.66
N LEU A 143 13.54 -0.23 8.13
CA LEU A 143 14.02 0.89 7.34
C LEU A 143 15.32 1.38 7.95
N THR A 144 16.42 1.19 7.24
CA THR A 144 17.71 1.78 7.62
C THR A 144 17.79 3.18 7.04
N LEU A 145 17.94 4.18 7.90
CA LEU A 145 18.21 5.56 7.54
C LEU A 145 19.69 5.85 7.76
N ARG A 146 20.38 6.37 6.75
CA ARG A 146 21.75 6.86 6.87
C ARG A 146 21.80 8.36 6.62
N GLY A 147 22.20 9.13 7.64
CA GLY A 147 22.47 10.57 7.52
C GLY A 147 23.98 10.86 7.40
N TYR A 148 24.37 11.80 6.55
CA TYR A 148 25.78 12.17 6.33
C TYR A 148 25.94 13.61 5.84
N LEU A 149 27.09 14.24 6.13
CA LEU A 149 27.40 15.61 5.70
C LEU A 149 27.94 15.68 4.27
N MET A 150 28.99 14.88 4.00
CA MET A 150 29.76 14.93 2.76
C MET A 150 29.63 13.63 1.97
N THR A 151 30.19 12.53 2.50
CA THR A 151 30.16 11.21 1.88
C THR A 151 29.37 10.22 2.74
N PRO A 152 28.63 9.26 2.16
CA PRO A 152 27.87 8.25 2.93
C PRO A 152 28.73 7.40 3.87
N MET A 153 30.04 7.26 3.58
CA MET A 153 30.98 6.52 4.43
C MET A 153 31.23 7.20 5.78
N LEU A 154 31.03 8.53 5.87
CA LEU A 154 31.20 9.32 7.10
C LEU A 154 29.85 9.71 7.69
N GLY A 155 28.90 8.77 7.69
CA GLY A 155 27.55 8.95 8.19
C GLY A 155 27.23 8.08 9.42
N LYS A 156 26.01 8.24 9.93
CA LYS A 156 25.44 7.38 10.97
C LYS A 156 24.20 6.68 10.45
N ASP A 157 24.05 5.43 10.87
CA ASP A 157 22.88 4.62 10.57
C ASP A 157 21.92 4.59 11.76
N GLU A 158 20.64 4.65 11.46
CA GLU A 158 19.56 4.33 12.37
C GLU A 158 18.65 3.29 11.72
N THR A 159 18.11 2.37 12.50
CA THR A 159 17.14 1.38 11.99
C THR A 159 15.80 1.61 12.64
N TRP A 160 14.78 1.81 11.81
CA TRP A 160 13.41 2.05 12.24
C TRP A 160 12.55 0.83 11.87
N GLN A 161 11.53 0.56 12.68
CA GLN A 161 10.68 -0.62 12.54
C GLN A 161 9.34 -0.24 11.91
N ARG A 162 8.84 -1.07 10.99
CA ARG A 162 7.53 -0.85 10.39
C ARG A 162 6.44 -1.03 11.46
N LEU A 163 5.48 -0.13 11.44
CA LEU A 163 4.26 -0.25 12.24
C LEU A 163 3.15 -0.89 11.40
N PRO A 164 2.25 -1.67 12.02
CA PRO A 164 1.08 -2.18 11.33
C PRO A 164 0.13 -1.05 10.95
N ASP A 165 -0.67 -1.24 9.91
CA ASP A 165 -1.62 -0.21 9.42
C ASP A 165 -2.65 0.19 10.49
N THR A 166 -2.95 -0.70 11.44
CA THR A 166 -3.84 -0.41 12.58
C THR A 166 -3.28 0.70 13.49
N ALA A 167 -1.97 0.97 13.46
CA ALA A 167 -1.34 2.06 14.22
C ALA A 167 -1.81 3.45 13.77
N VAL A 168 -2.35 3.60 12.55
CA VAL A 168 -2.91 4.86 12.04
C VAL A 168 -4.02 5.39 12.96
N SER A 169 -4.78 4.51 13.61
CA SER A 169 -5.82 4.88 14.58
C SER A 169 -5.31 5.66 15.79
N GLN A 170 -4.01 5.64 16.06
CA GLN A 170 -3.38 6.35 17.18
C GLN A 170 -2.74 7.68 16.78
N LEU A 171 -2.84 8.06 15.51
CA LEU A 171 -2.36 9.34 15.00
C LEU A 171 -3.36 10.45 15.28
N ASP A 172 -2.87 11.69 15.28
CA ASP A 172 -3.73 12.86 15.33
C ASP A 172 -4.66 12.92 14.09
N PRO A 173 -5.98 13.18 14.26
CA PRO A 173 -6.91 13.28 13.15
C PRO A 173 -6.51 14.28 12.06
N ALA A 174 -5.85 15.39 12.41
CA ALA A 174 -5.37 16.38 11.46
C ALA A 174 -4.25 15.81 10.56
N ILE A 175 -3.39 14.96 11.11
CA ILE A 175 -2.34 14.26 10.35
C ILE A 175 -2.96 13.26 9.38
N VAL A 176 -3.94 12.48 9.85
CA VAL A 176 -4.65 11.52 8.99
C VAL A 176 -5.40 12.24 7.86
N ALA A 177 -6.15 13.30 8.18
CA ALA A 177 -6.89 14.08 7.19
C ALA A 177 -5.97 14.72 6.13
N LYS A 178 -4.81 15.24 6.54
CA LYS A 178 -3.86 15.93 5.64
C LYS A 178 -3.06 14.96 4.77
N PHE A 179 -2.58 13.85 5.32
CA PHE A 179 -1.59 13.00 4.66
C PHE A 179 -2.12 11.63 4.23
N LEU A 180 -3.26 11.19 4.77
CA LEU A 180 -3.86 9.87 4.51
C LEU A 180 -5.35 10.00 4.16
N PRO A 181 -5.72 10.79 3.12
CA PRO A 181 -7.12 11.11 2.84
C PRO A 181 -7.97 9.88 2.51
N ALA A 182 -7.40 8.85 1.88
CA ALA A 182 -8.09 7.60 1.61
C ALA A 182 -8.48 6.84 2.91
N GLN A 183 -7.61 6.89 3.92
CA GLN A 183 -7.84 6.22 5.20
C GLN A 183 -8.81 7.05 6.07
N ALA A 184 -8.75 8.38 5.98
CA ALA A 184 -9.74 9.27 6.58
C ALA A 184 -11.16 8.98 6.05
N ALA A 185 -11.31 8.76 4.74
CA ALA A 185 -12.60 8.43 4.11
C ALA A 185 -13.15 7.07 4.57
N GLN A 186 -12.27 6.09 4.81
CA GLN A 186 -12.66 4.75 5.28
C GLN A 186 -13.05 4.71 6.76
N ALA A 187 -12.49 5.62 7.57
CA ALA A 187 -12.81 5.75 8.99
C ALA A 187 -14.17 6.43 9.27
N THR A 188 -14.93 6.79 8.23
CA THR A 188 -16.27 7.39 8.37
C THR A 188 -17.36 6.34 8.07
N PRO A 189 -17.85 5.57 9.06
CA PRO A 189 -19.13 4.88 8.91
C PRO A 189 -20.28 5.86 9.22
N ALA A 190 -21.23 5.97 8.28
CA ALA A 190 -22.60 6.46 8.50
C ALA A 190 -22.89 7.97 8.63
N ALA A 191 -22.80 8.72 7.51
CA ALA A 191 -23.61 9.93 7.31
C ALA A 191 -24.48 9.93 6.04
N THR A 192 -24.35 8.93 5.14
CA THR A 192 -25.14 8.91 3.88
C THR A 192 -26.08 7.70 3.75
N THR A 193 -25.99 6.68 4.60
CA THR A 193 -26.90 5.51 4.56
C THR A 193 -27.94 5.46 5.69
N ALA A 194 -27.98 6.44 6.60
CA ALA A 194 -28.98 6.52 7.65
C ALA A 194 -30.23 7.37 7.28
N ALA A 195 -30.28 7.97 6.08
CA ALA A 195 -31.44 8.75 5.62
C ALA A 195 -32.37 7.98 4.65
N ALA A 196 -32.12 6.69 4.39
CA ALA A 196 -32.94 5.89 3.48
C ALA A 196 -33.22 4.48 4.03
N ALA A 197 -33.55 4.35 5.31
CA ALA A 197 -34.24 3.16 5.82
C ALA A 197 -34.96 3.49 7.13
N GLY A 198 -36.31 3.49 7.09
CA GLY A 198 -37.12 3.31 8.30
C GLY A 198 -37.79 4.54 8.88
N ALA A 199 -38.66 5.22 8.11
CA ALA A 199 -39.80 5.85 8.75
C ALA A 199 -40.77 4.72 9.21
N PRO A 200 -41.14 4.61 10.51
CA PRO A 200 -42.26 3.78 10.87
C PRO A 200 -43.53 4.39 10.27
N LYS A 201 -44.12 3.66 9.32
CA LYS A 201 -45.44 3.95 8.76
C LYS A 201 -46.44 3.93 9.92
N ALA A 202 -46.91 5.11 10.32
CA ALA A 202 -48.05 5.26 11.22
C ALA A 202 -49.24 4.45 10.67
N PRO A 203 -49.96 3.68 11.49
CA PRO A 203 -51.17 3.02 11.03
C PRO A 203 -52.21 4.08 10.67
N ALA A 204 -52.78 3.93 9.47
CA ALA A 204 -53.84 4.78 8.95
C ALA A 204 -55.05 4.82 9.91
N PRO A 205 -55.74 5.97 10.05
CA PRO A 205 -56.94 6.04 10.86
C PRO A 205 -58.05 5.20 10.22
N ALA A 206 -58.60 4.28 11.01
CA ALA A 206 -59.76 3.48 10.66
C ALA A 206 -60.95 4.41 10.36
N LYS A 207 -61.53 4.27 9.16
CA LYS A 207 -62.78 4.93 8.79
C LYS A 207 -63.92 4.41 9.68
N PRO A 208 -64.79 5.28 10.22
CA PRO A 208 -65.92 4.86 11.02
C PRO A 208 -66.95 4.12 10.16
N LYS A 209 -67.34 2.94 10.60
CA LYS A 209 -68.38 2.12 9.98
C LYS A 209 -69.74 2.76 10.30
N ALA A 210 -70.46 3.17 9.28
CA ALA A 210 -71.80 3.75 9.39
C ALA A 210 -72.75 2.78 10.11
N ALA A 211 -73.37 3.24 11.19
CA ALA A 211 -74.51 2.58 11.80
C ALA A 211 -75.79 2.94 11.02
N PRO A 212 -76.72 1.98 10.81
CA PRO A 212 -77.96 2.26 10.11
C PRO A 212 -78.93 3.07 10.98
N ALA A 213 -79.67 3.97 10.33
CA ALA A 213 -80.73 4.77 10.92
C ALA A 213 -81.85 3.90 11.52
N PRO A 214 -82.41 4.24 12.69
CA PRO A 214 -83.68 3.68 13.13
C PRO A 214 -84.85 4.34 12.39
N ALA A 215 -85.77 3.50 11.92
CA ALA A 215 -87.07 3.86 11.34
C ALA A 215 -88.00 4.51 12.40
N PRO A 216 -89.08 5.19 11.98
CA PRO A 216 -89.80 6.14 12.84
C PRO A 216 -90.90 5.52 13.72
N ALA A 217 -91.10 6.16 14.88
CA ALA A 217 -92.32 6.41 15.65
C ALA A 217 -93.44 5.36 15.72
N ALA A 218 -93.88 5.04 16.95
CA ALA A 218 -95.30 4.88 17.27
C ALA A 218 -95.58 4.89 18.79
N LYS A 219 -96.38 5.88 19.20
CA LYS A 219 -97.24 6.02 20.41
C LYS A 219 -96.62 5.98 21.81
#